data_AF-A0A0G3H8K8-F1
#
_entry.id   AF-A0A0G3H8K8-F1
#
_cell.length_a   1.000
_cell.length_b   1.000
_cell.length_c   1.000
_cell.angle_alpha   90.00
_cell.angle_beta   90.00
_cell.angle_gamma   90.00
#
_symmetry.space_group_name_H-M   'P 1'
#
loop_
_entity.id
_entity.type
_entity.pdbx_description
1 polymer ?
#
loop_
_entity_poly.entity_id
_entity_poly.type
_entity_poly.pdbx_seq_one_letter_code
_entity_poly.pdbx_strand_id
1 'polypeptide(L)'
;MRGVSPSNRRRKTSPLLDARAVDLARTALEELGDGGVGDHIGVQVVGHNVANHRFAADVPGYSGWEWNAVLACASGSRHVTINEVALVPAPSGEALQAPEWVPWADRIRPGDLGPGDLMPPEPDDPRLDADGQLSDQGLRDAMQRWRTGDYGPTSEFAEKATLDCTTCAFFVPVGDVIGPNFGACVNEYSADGHLVHAKYGCGAHSRTPADSLVDAPDAYDDEGLIF
;
A
#
# COMPACT_ATOMS: atom_id res chain seq x y z
N MET A 1 48.76 42.95 45.21
CA MET A 1 48.13 41.79 44.55
C MET A 1 47.15 41.16 45.54
N ARG A 2 45.84 41.40 45.40
CA ARG A 2 44.81 40.73 46.20
C ARG A 2 44.17 39.64 45.32
N GLY A 3 44.32 38.39 45.72
CA GLY A 3 43.76 37.24 45.00
C GLY A 3 42.24 37.20 45.12
N VAL A 4 41.56 37.10 43.99
CA VAL A 4 40.12 36.81 43.91
C VAL A 4 39.97 35.30 44.08
N SER A 5 39.27 34.87 45.12
CA SER A 5 38.85 33.47 45.29
C SER A 5 37.75 33.13 44.27
N PRO A 6 37.77 31.95 43.64
CA PRO A 6 36.73 31.58 42.69
C PRO A 6 35.45 31.22 43.45
N SER A 7 34.37 31.99 43.24
CA SER A 7 33.07 31.68 43.83
C SER A 7 32.49 30.42 43.19
N ASN A 8 32.26 29.38 43.99
CA ASN A 8 31.60 28.14 43.59
C ASN A 8 30.11 28.40 43.29
N ARG A 9 29.76 28.73 42.04
CA ARG A 9 28.35 28.85 41.61
C ARG A 9 27.74 27.46 41.50
N ARG A 10 26.92 27.11 42.49
CA ARG A 10 25.95 25.99 42.40
C ARG A 10 25.19 26.13 41.08
N ARG A 11 25.38 25.17 40.17
CA ARG A 11 24.73 25.13 38.85
C ARG A 11 23.22 25.01 39.11
N LYS A 12 22.45 26.09 38.87
CA LYS A 12 20.98 26.06 39.02
C LYS A 12 20.44 25.06 37.99
N THR A 13 19.68 24.08 38.46
CA THR A 13 18.94 23.13 37.61
C THR A 13 18.01 23.93 36.70
N SER A 14 17.96 23.56 35.41
CA SER A 14 17.07 24.21 34.44
C SER A 14 15.61 24.04 34.88
N PRO A 15 14.76 25.08 34.81
CA PRO A 15 13.33 24.95 35.10
C PRO A 15 12.63 23.97 34.14
N LEU A 16 13.25 23.64 33.00
CA LEU A 16 12.75 22.65 32.04
C LEU A 16 13.02 21.20 32.46
N LEU A 17 13.74 20.94 33.55
CA LEU A 17 14.19 19.59 33.93
C LEU A 17 13.75 19.19 35.34
N ASP A 18 12.94 20.02 36.01
CA ASP A 18 12.44 19.71 37.34
C ASP A 18 11.10 18.96 37.29
N ALA A 19 10.61 18.51 38.45
CA ALA A 19 9.36 17.77 38.54
C ALA A 19 8.14 18.58 38.05
N ARG A 20 8.17 19.92 38.19
CA ARG A 20 7.06 20.77 37.75
C ARG A 20 6.98 20.82 36.23
N ALA A 21 8.11 20.74 35.53
CA ALA A 21 8.12 20.61 34.08
C ALA A 21 7.48 19.29 33.64
N VAL A 22 7.79 18.17 34.32
CA VAL A 22 7.17 16.87 34.04
C VAL A 22 5.66 16.91 34.30
N ASP A 23 5.22 17.49 35.41
CA ASP A 23 3.80 17.63 35.75
C ASP A 23 3.06 18.50 34.73
N LEU A 24 3.65 19.62 34.32
CA LEU A 24 3.11 20.51 33.29
C LEU A 24 2.99 19.79 31.93
N ALA A 25 4.03 19.04 31.55
CA ALA A 25 4.04 18.25 30.32
C ALA A 25 2.95 17.17 30.33
N ARG A 26 2.82 16.41 31.42
CA ARG A 26 1.78 15.41 31.59
C ARG A 26 0.38 16.02 31.51
N THR A 27 0.15 17.11 32.25
CA THR A 27 -1.15 17.80 32.26
C THR A 27 -1.55 18.23 30.86
N ALA A 28 -0.62 18.82 30.10
CA ALA A 28 -0.87 19.25 28.73
C ALA A 28 -1.21 18.09 27.77
N LEU A 29 -0.59 16.92 27.96
CA LEU A 29 -0.90 15.72 27.18
C LEU A 29 -2.28 15.13 27.55
N GLU A 30 -2.60 15.10 28.85
CA GLU A 30 -3.88 14.59 29.34
C GLU A 30 -5.07 15.50 28.93
N GLU A 31 -4.84 16.81 28.81
CA GLU A 31 -5.83 17.79 28.35
C GLU A 31 -6.30 17.58 26.90
N LEU A 32 -5.50 16.93 26.05
CA LEU A 32 -5.90 16.59 24.67
C LEU A 32 -7.08 15.60 24.64
N GLY A 33 -7.12 14.66 25.59
CA GLY A 33 -8.15 13.61 25.63
C GLY A 33 -8.03 12.54 24.54
N ASP A 34 -6.90 12.49 23.82
CA ASP A 34 -6.69 11.60 22.66
C ASP A 34 -6.10 10.21 23.03
N GLY A 35 -6.01 9.88 24.32
CA GLY A 35 -5.61 8.55 24.79
C GLY A 35 -4.83 8.55 26.10
N GLY A 36 -4.35 7.37 26.52
CA GLY A 36 -3.63 7.19 27.77
C GLY A 36 -2.19 7.74 27.73
N VAL A 37 -1.85 8.59 28.70
CA VAL A 37 -0.48 9.09 28.92
C VAL A 37 0.19 8.26 30.02
N GLY A 38 1.08 7.36 29.61
CA GLY A 38 1.78 6.44 30.51
C GLY A 38 2.94 7.08 31.27
N ASP A 39 3.92 6.26 31.65
CA ASP A 39 5.09 6.70 32.44
C ASP A 39 5.95 7.75 31.71
N HIS A 40 6.58 8.64 32.47
CA HIS A 40 7.59 9.55 31.92
C HIS A 40 8.88 8.78 31.62
N ILE A 41 9.14 8.53 30.33
CA ILE A 41 10.24 7.67 29.86
C ILE A 41 11.54 8.44 29.61
N GLY A 42 11.50 9.78 29.58
CA GLY A 42 12.71 10.58 29.55
C GLY A 42 12.52 12.00 29.06
N VAL A 43 13.62 12.76 29.07
CA VAL A 43 13.66 14.13 28.56
C VAL A 43 14.83 14.30 27.60
N GLN A 44 14.57 14.92 26.45
CA GLN A 44 15.58 15.29 25.47
C GLN A 44 15.74 16.80 25.48
N VAL A 45 16.94 17.28 25.83
CA VAL A 45 17.27 18.71 25.74
C VAL A 45 17.57 19.05 24.28
N VAL A 46 16.64 19.76 23.64
CA VAL A 46 16.77 20.19 22.23
C VAL A 46 17.65 21.45 22.15
N GLY A 47 17.56 22.33 23.15
CA GLY A 47 18.37 23.54 23.23
C GLY A 47 18.37 24.15 24.63
N HIS A 48 19.03 25.30 24.80
CA HIS A 48 19.14 25.97 26.11
C HIS A 48 17.78 26.29 26.77
N ASN A 49 16.80 26.61 25.93
CA ASN A 49 15.47 27.09 26.33
C ASN A 49 14.34 26.15 25.92
N VAL A 50 14.65 24.94 25.45
CA VAL A 50 13.67 23.98 24.93
C VAL A 50 14.02 22.56 25.34
N ALA A 51 13.06 21.82 25.87
CA ALA A 51 13.18 20.40 26.21
C ALA A 51 11.94 19.62 25.77
N ASN A 52 12.14 18.43 25.21
CA ASN A 52 11.08 17.50 24.85
C ASN A 52 10.94 16.44 25.94
N HIS A 53 9.82 16.45 26.66
CA HIS A 53 9.46 15.41 27.63
C HIS A 53 8.70 14.29 26.94
N ARG A 54 9.12 13.06 27.19
CA ARG A 54 8.64 11.85 26.52
C ARG A 54 7.90 10.98 27.52
N PHE A 55 6.76 10.45 27.12
CA PHE A 55 5.92 9.55 27.91
C PHE A 55 5.54 8.33 27.10
N ALA A 56 5.40 7.18 27.77
CA ALA A 56 4.83 5.99 27.15
C ALA A 56 3.40 6.31 26.65
N ALA A 57 3.01 5.75 25.50
CA ALA A 57 1.68 5.91 24.96
C ALA A 57 0.84 4.66 25.21
N ASP A 58 -0.17 4.78 26.07
CA ASP A 58 -1.17 3.74 26.30
C ASP A 58 -2.41 4.03 25.45
N VAL A 59 -2.21 4.13 24.13
CA VAL A 59 -3.24 4.52 23.15
C VAL A 59 -3.56 3.33 22.23
N PRO A 60 -4.82 2.84 22.21
CA PRO A 60 -5.21 1.73 21.34
C PRO A 60 -4.89 1.99 19.87
N GLY A 61 -4.23 1.05 19.19
CA GLY A 61 -3.81 1.17 17.78
C GLY A 61 -2.46 1.85 17.56
N TYR A 62 -1.86 2.45 18.58
CA TYR A 62 -0.58 3.16 18.51
C TYR A 62 0.54 2.42 19.27
N SER A 63 0.59 1.09 19.13
CA SER A 63 1.70 0.29 19.69
C SER A 63 3.04 0.75 19.12
N GLY A 64 4.04 0.94 19.99
CA GLY A 64 5.36 1.45 19.60
C GLY A 64 5.42 2.97 19.41
N TRP A 65 4.37 3.71 19.77
CA TRP A 65 4.37 5.18 19.77
C TRP A 65 4.65 5.74 21.18
N GLU A 66 4.95 7.03 21.25
CA GLU A 66 5.19 7.75 22.50
C GLU A 66 4.60 9.16 22.43
N TRP A 67 4.19 9.68 23.58
CA TRP A 67 3.76 11.05 23.73
C TRP A 67 4.96 11.96 23.93
N ASN A 68 5.00 13.06 23.18
CA ASN A 68 5.99 14.11 23.31
C ASN A 68 5.32 15.42 23.72
N ALA A 69 5.89 16.10 24.70
CA ALA A 69 5.52 17.44 25.13
C ALA A 69 6.75 18.34 25.09
N VAL A 70 6.78 19.27 24.16
CA VAL A 70 7.89 20.20 23.99
C VAL A 70 7.64 21.44 24.84
N LEU A 71 8.48 21.62 25.85
CA LEU A 71 8.44 22.74 26.78
C LEU A 71 9.47 23.80 26.37
N ALA A 72 9.10 25.06 26.51
CA ALA A 72 9.96 26.21 26.27
C ALA A 72 10.03 27.13 27.51
N CYS A 73 11.18 27.75 27.74
CA CYS A 73 11.36 28.75 28.79
C CYS A 73 12.32 29.84 28.31
N ALA A 74 11.87 31.09 28.28
CA ALA A 74 12.71 32.21 27.86
C ALA A 74 13.94 32.39 28.77
N SER A 75 15.06 32.85 28.19
CA SER A 75 16.31 33.10 28.92
C SER A 75 16.08 34.06 30.11
N GLY A 76 16.51 33.65 31.30
CA GLY A 76 16.34 34.45 32.53
C GLY A 76 14.94 34.36 33.17
N SER A 77 13.97 33.73 32.51
CA SER A 77 12.67 33.41 33.08
C SER A 77 12.72 32.12 33.91
N ARG A 78 11.68 31.89 34.72
CA ARG A 78 11.34 30.59 35.30
C ARG A 78 9.92 30.13 34.95
N HIS A 79 9.24 30.88 34.08
CA HIS A 79 7.93 30.52 33.58
C HIS A 79 8.10 29.64 32.35
N VAL A 80 7.72 28.37 32.51
CA VAL A 80 7.77 27.35 31.46
C VAL A 80 6.43 27.32 30.75
N THR A 81 6.45 27.21 29.42
CA THR A 81 5.27 27.11 28.56
C THR A 81 5.33 25.85 27.73
N ILE A 82 4.17 25.36 27.27
CA ILE A 82 4.07 24.29 26.26
C ILE A 82 4.19 24.93 24.88
N ASN A 83 5.03 24.36 24.02
CA ASN A 83 5.14 24.75 22.60
C ASN A 83 4.26 23.84 21.72
N GLU A 84 4.41 22.53 21.88
CA GLU A 84 3.64 21.52 21.14
C GLU A 84 3.51 20.23 21.97
N VAL A 85 2.48 19.48 21.65
CA VAL A 85 2.23 18.11 22.13
C VAL A 85 1.91 17.24 20.93
N ALA A 86 2.48 16.04 20.87
CA ALA A 86 2.30 15.15 19.74
C ALA A 86 2.44 13.68 20.16
N LEU A 87 1.63 12.82 19.55
CA LEU A 87 1.85 11.38 19.54
C LEU A 87 2.75 11.06 18.35
N VAL A 88 3.94 10.51 18.60
CA VAL A 88 4.91 10.21 17.55
C VAL A 88 5.40 8.76 17.60
N PRO A 89 5.88 8.18 16.50
CA PRO A 89 6.53 6.89 16.49
C PRO A 89 7.74 6.91 17.43
N ALA A 90 7.85 5.92 18.33
CA ALA A 90 8.99 5.85 19.22
C ALA A 90 10.27 5.55 18.40
N PRO A 91 11.44 6.08 18.81
CA PRO A 91 12.71 5.82 18.15
C PRO A 91 13.13 4.34 18.11
N SER A 92 12.44 3.45 18.82
CA SER A 92 12.67 1.99 18.75
C SER A 92 12.37 1.41 17.38
N GLY A 93 11.53 2.08 16.57
CA GLY A 93 11.14 1.61 15.24
C GLY A 93 10.06 0.53 15.27
N GLU A 94 9.45 0.27 16.42
CA GLU A 94 8.39 -0.73 16.59
C GLU A 94 7.00 -0.19 16.23
N ALA A 95 6.87 1.12 16.04
CA ALA A 95 5.63 1.77 15.63
C ALA A 95 5.20 1.31 14.23
N LEU A 96 3.94 0.86 14.12
CA LEU A 96 3.31 0.68 12.82
C LEU A 96 3.13 2.05 12.15
N GLN A 97 3.78 2.24 11.00
CA GLN A 97 3.69 3.46 10.19
C GLN A 97 2.93 3.19 8.89
N ALA A 98 2.37 4.26 8.32
CA ALA A 98 1.77 4.19 6.99
C ALA A 98 2.83 3.79 5.95
N PRO A 99 2.45 3.04 4.91
CA PRO A 99 3.33 2.78 3.78
C PRO A 99 3.72 4.09 3.08
N GLU A 100 4.76 4.02 2.26
CA GLU A 100 5.18 5.16 1.46
C GLU A 100 4.04 5.64 0.54
N TRP A 101 3.92 6.97 0.41
CA TRP A 101 2.90 7.56 -0.44
C TRP A 101 3.25 7.31 -1.91
N VAL A 102 2.29 6.75 -2.66
CA VAL A 102 2.40 6.50 -4.10
C VAL A 102 1.60 7.55 -4.87
N PRO A 103 2.10 8.18 -5.96
CA PRO A 103 1.32 9.10 -6.79
C PRO A 103 0.02 8.46 -7.30
N TRP A 104 -1.04 9.26 -7.49
CA TRP A 104 -2.35 8.73 -7.90
C TRP A 104 -2.28 8.00 -9.25
N ALA A 105 -1.48 8.51 -10.20
CA ALA A 105 -1.32 7.93 -11.54
C ALA A 105 -0.74 6.51 -11.46
N ASP A 106 0.17 6.28 -10.51
CA ASP A 106 0.79 4.98 -10.26
C ASP A 106 -0.13 4.00 -9.50
N ARG A 107 -1.29 4.47 -9.02
CA ARG A 107 -2.29 3.63 -8.34
C ARG A 107 -3.36 3.09 -9.30
N ILE A 108 -3.56 3.72 -10.46
CA ILE A 108 -4.62 3.35 -11.40
C ILE A 108 -4.35 1.97 -12.01
N ARG A 109 -5.34 1.10 -11.96
CA ARG A 109 -5.33 -0.26 -12.51
C ARG A 109 -6.31 -0.39 -13.66
N PRO A 110 -6.12 -1.40 -14.54
CA PRO A 110 -7.15 -1.77 -15.50
C PRO A 110 -8.50 -2.01 -14.79
N GLY A 111 -9.54 -1.33 -15.26
CA GLY A 111 -10.90 -1.41 -14.69
C GLY A 111 -11.27 -0.29 -13.70
N ASP A 112 -10.33 0.54 -13.27
CA ASP A 112 -10.61 1.63 -12.32
C ASP A 112 -11.37 2.81 -12.95
N LEU A 113 -11.33 2.96 -14.27
CA LEU A 113 -12.00 4.04 -14.98
C LEU A 113 -13.48 3.73 -15.19
N GLY A 114 -14.34 4.66 -14.78
CA GLY A 114 -15.77 4.65 -14.97
C GLY A 114 -16.28 5.68 -15.97
N PRO A 115 -17.60 5.71 -16.21
CA PRO A 115 -18.22 6.70 -17.08
C PRO A 115 -17.95 8.13 -16.61
N GLY A 116 -17.29 8.93 -17.45
CA GLY A 116 -16.98 10.34 -17.18
C GLY A 116 -15.53 10.60 -16.73
N ASP A 117 -14.77 9.55 -16.43
CA ASP A 117 -13.36 9.71 -16.08
C ASP A 117 -12.53 10.06 -17.32
N LEU A 118 -11.57 10.97 -17.13
CA LEU A 118 -10.62 11.38 -18.17
C LEU A 118 -9.21 11.07 -17.68
N MET A 119 -8.52 10.21 -18.45
CA MET A 119 -7.12 9.88 -18.21
C MET A 119 -6.33 10.20 -19.48
N PRO A 120 -5.71 11.39 -19.56
CA PRO A 120 -4.84 11.71 -20.69
C PRO A 120 -3.60 10.79 -20.67
N PRO A 121 -3.02 10.49 -21.84
CA PRO A 121 -1.71 9.84 -21.88
C PRO A 121 -0.66 10.76 -21.24
N GLU A 122 0.40 10.13 -20.72
CA GLU A 122 1.56 10.87 -20.24
C GLU A 122 2.20 11.68 -21.37
N PRO A 123 2.80 12.85 -21.08
CA PRO A 123 3.67 13.51 -22.04
C PRO A 123 4.76 12.54 -22.54
N ASP A 124 4.97 12.51 -23.84
CA ASP A 124 5.95 11.63 -24.50
C ASP A 124 5.72 10.12 -24.26
N ASP A 125 4.46 9.68 -24.12
CA ASP A 125 4.10 8.27 -24.00
C ASP A 125 4.66 7.44 -25.18
N PRO A 126 5.57 6.49 -24.95
CA PRO A 126 6.22 5.73 -26.01
C PRO A 126 5.25 4.81 -26.77
N ARG A 127 4.06 4.59 -26.23
CA ARG A 127 2.99 3.81 -26.88
C ARG A 127 2.30 4.58 -27.98
N LEU A 128 2.54 5.90 -28.09
CA LEU A 128 1.94 6.77 -29.08
C LEU A 128 3.00 7.31 -30.05
N ASP A 129 2.60 7.56 -31.30
CA ASP A 129 3.42 8.30 -32.27
C ASP A 129 3.17 9.82 -32.20
N ALA A 130 3.82 10.59 -33.08
CA ALA A 130 3.72 12.05 -33.08
C ALA A 130 2.29 12.58 -33.38
N ASP A 131 1.43 11.77 -33.99
CA ASP A 131 0.04 12.10 -34.30
C ASP A 131 -0.94 11.55 -33.24
N GLY A 132 -0.41 11.00 -32.14
CA GLY A 132 -1.19 10.40 -31.06
C GLY A 132 -1.84 9.06 -31.45
N GLN A 133 -1.39 8.41 -32.52
CA GLN A 133 -1.83 7.06 -32.89
C GLN A 133 -0.98 6.00 -32.20
N LEU A 134 -1.46 4.76 -32.18
CA LEU A 134 -0.73 3.64 -31.60
C LEU A 134 0.61 3.44 -32.33
N SER A 135 1.72 3.50 -31.58
CA SER A 135 3.05 3.25 -32.12
C SER A 135 3.34 1.75 -32.25
N ASP A 136 4.34 1.39 -33.07
CA ASP A 136 4.83 0.02 -33.16
C ASP A 136 5.29 -0.53 -31.81
N GLN A 137 5.87 0.32 -30.96
CA GLN A 137 6.29 -0.06 -29.61
C GLN A 137 5.07 -0.34 -28.74
N GLY A 138 4.05 0.53 -28.77
CA GLY A 138 2.80 0.33 -28.04
C GLY A 138 2.09 -0.97 -28.44
N LEU A 139 2.07 -1.29 -29.74
CA LEU A 139 1.52 -2.54 -30.25
C LEU A 139 2.30 -3.76 -29.76
N ARG A 140 3.64 -3.74 -29.85
CA ARG A 140 4.49 -4.81 -29.34
C ARG A 140 4.30 -5.03 -27.83
N ASP A 141 4.24 -3.96 -27.06
CA ASP A 141 4.05 -4.04 -25.62
C ASP A 141 2.66 -4.61 -25.27
N ALA A 142 1.62 -4.24 -26.03
CA ALA A 142 0.29 -4.84 -25.89
C ALA A 142 0.30 -6.34 -26.18
N MET A 143 0.89 -6.76 -27.30
CA MET A 143 0.99 -8.17 -27.68
C MET A 143 1.80 -8.99 -26.67
N GLN A 144 2.88 -8.42 -26.14
CA GLN A 144 3.67 -9.05 -25.08
C GLN A 144 2.82 -9.24 -23.82
N ARG A 145 2.10 -8.20 -23.37
CA ARG A 145 1.19 -8.29 -22.21
C ARG A 145 0.12 -9.36 -22.40
N TRP A 146 -0.52 -9.43 -23.56
CA TRP A 146 -1.54 -10.47 -23.84
C TRP A 146 -0.94 -11.87 -23.89
N ARG A 147 0.26 -12.01 -24.46
CA ARG A 147 0.97 -13.30 -24.49
C ARG A 147 1.41 -13.76 -23.10
N THR A 148 1.79 -12.87 -22.20
CA THR A 148 2.22 -13.28 -20.85
C THR A 148 1.11 -13.18 -19.79
N GLY A 149 -0.08 -12.75 -20.18
CA GLY A 149 -1.24 -12.62 -19.29
C GLY A 149 -2.10 -13.88 -19.21
N ASP A 150 -3.27 -13.73 -18.61
CA ASP A 150 -4.18 -14.83 -18.23
C ASP A 150 -4.70 -15.64 -19.43
N TYR A 151 -4.70 -15.03 -20.62
CA TYR A 151 -5.13 -15.65 -21.88
C TYR A 151 -3.96 -15.98 -22.82
N GLY A 152 -2.74 -16.06 -22.26
CA GLY A 152 -1.53 -16.44 -22.95
C GLY A 152 -1.34 -17.96 -23.08
N PRO A 153 -0.32 -18.41 -23.86
CA PRO A 153 0.03 -19.82 -23.99
C PRO A 153 0.60 -20.49 -22.75
N THR A 154 1.00 -19.71 -21.75
CA THR A 154 1.62 -20.17 -20.49
C THR A 154 0.83 -19.71 -19.28
N SER A 155 -0.46 -19.40 -19.44
CA SER A 155 -1.32 -19.11 -18.30
C SER A 155 -1.66 -20.40 -17.56
N GLU A 156 -2.10 -20.28 -16.30
CA GLU A 156 -2.45 -21.45 -15.48
C GLU A 156 -3.48 -22.37 -16.16
N PHE A 157 -4.46 -21.79 -16.84
CA PHE A 157 -5.44 -22.53 -17.65
C PHE A 157 -4.78 -23.25 -18.82
N ALA A 158 -3.91 -22.55 -19.58
CA ALA A 158 -3.25 -23.12 -20.74
C ALA A 158 -2.32 -24.29 -20.38
N GLU A 159 -1.63 -24.22 -19.24
CA GLU A 159 -0.75 -25.29 -18.75
C GLU A 159 -1.52 -26.56 -18.37
N LYS A 160 -2.77 -26.42 -17.92
CA LYS A 160 -3.62 -27.54 -17.47
C LYS A 160 -4.54 -28.06 -18.57
N ALA A 161 -4.79 -27.27 -19.60
CA ALA A 161 -5.70 -27.62 -20.67
C ALA A 161 -5.11 -28.70 -21.59
N THR A 162 -5.94 -29.68 -21.96
CA THR A 162 -5.55 -30.73 -22.92
C THR A 162 -5.55 -30.23 -24.37
N LEU A 163 -6.36 -29.21 -24.66
CA LEU A 163 -6.56 -28.66 -26.00
C LEU A 163 -6.44 -27.14 -25.99
N ASP A 164 -5.99 -26.58 -27.11
CA ASP A 164 -5.74 -25.16 -27.28
C ASP A 164 -6.59 -24.53 -28.40
N CYS A 165 -6.68 -23.21 -28.38
CA CYS A 165 -7.51 -22.43 -29.29
C CYS A 165 -7.21 -22.66 -30.78
N THR A 166 -6.02 -23.13 -31.16
CA THR A 166 -5.62 -23.38 -32.56
C THR A 166 -6.60 -24.32 -33.27
N THR A 167 -7.23 -25.24 -32.52
CA THR A 167 -8.18 -26.22 -33.07
C THR A 167 -9.61 -26.07 -32.55
N CYS A 168 -9.88 -25.01 -31.80
CA CYS A 168 -11.17 -24.79 -31.15
C CYS A 168 -12.15 -24.12 -32.12
N ALA A 169 -13.36 -24.64 -32.23
CA ALA A 169 -14.41 -24.03 -33.05
C ALA A 169 -14.89 -22.67 -32.52
N PHE A 170 -14.62 -22.36 -31.25
CA PHE A 170 -14.94 -21.08 -30.61
C PHE A 170 -13.81 -20.03 -30.74
N PHE A 171 -12.75 -20.30 -31.50
CA PHE A 171 -11.68 -19.34 -31.76
C PHE A 171 -11.97 -18.55 -33.04
N VAL A 172 -12.11 -17.23 -32.91
CA VAL A 172 -12.31 -16.31 -34.03
C VAL A 172 -11.01 -15.52 -34.25
N PRO A 173 -10.26 -15.74 -35.34
CA PRO A 173 -9.02 -15.00 -35.60
C PRO A 173 -9.25 -13.49 -35.72
N VAL A 174 -8.35 -12.68 -35.15
CA VAL A 174 -8.45 -11.21 -35.17
C VAL A 174 -7.33 -10.62 -36.03
N GLY A 175 -7.67 -10.26 -37.28
CA GLY A 175 -6.99 -9.30 -38.17
C GLY A 175 -5.48 -9.46 -38.49
N ASP A 176 -5.03 -8.77 -39.55
CA ASP A 176 -3.63 -8.83 -40.01
C ASP A 176 -2.63 -8.11 -39.06
N VAL A 177 -3.11 -7.13 -38.28
CA VAL A 177 -2.25 -6.22 -37.49
C VAL A 177 -1.53 -6.93 -36.34
N ILE A 178 -2.20 -7.86 -35.66
CA ILE A 178 -1.65 -8.58 -34.49
C ILE A 178 -1.16 -10.00 -34.83
N GLY A 179 -1.31 -10.40 -36.09
CA GLY A 179 -0.84 -11.67 -36.62
C GLY A 179 -1.70 -12.88 -36.22
N PRO A 180 -1.38 -14.06 -36.78
CA PRO A 180 -2.26 -15.24 -36.76
C PRO A 180 -2.35 -15.93 -35.38
N ASN A 181 -1.53 -15.51 -34.41
CA ASN A 181 -1.46 -16.14 -33.09
C ASN A 181 -2.48 -15.57 -32.11
N PHE A 182 -3.32 -14.62 -32.51
CA PHE A 182 -4.33 -14.01 -31.64
C PHE A 182 -5.72 -14.08 -32.27
N GLY A 183 -6.72 -14.23 -31.39
CA GLY A 183 -8.12 -14.23 -31.77
C GLY A 183 -9.00 -13.93 -30.56
N ALA A 184 -10.32 -13.89 -30.76
CA ALA A 184 -11.29 -13.78 -29.70
C ALA A 184 -11.89 -15.15 -29.38
N CYS A 185 -12.12 -15.44 -28.09
CA CYS A 185 -12.94 -16.57 -27.69
C CYS A 185 -14.42 -16.17 -27.71
N VAL A 186 -15.27 -17.00 -28.29
CA VAL A 186 -16.74 -16.80 -28.36
C VAL A 186 -17.53 -17.88 -27.62
N ASN A 187 -16.89 -18.57 -26.67
CA ASN A 187 -17.55 -19.55 -25.83
C ASN A 187 -18.04 -18.87 -24.54
N GLU A 188 -19.35 -18.71 -24.39
CA GLU A 188 -20.02 -18.08 -23.24
C GLU A 188 -19.63 -18.69 -21.87
N TYR A 189 -19.17 -19.94 -21.85
CA TYR A 189 -18.74 -20.63 -20.62
C TYR A 189 -17.23 -20.48 -20.33
N SER A 190 -16.54 -19.59 -21.04
CA SER A 190 -15.08 -19.47 -20.99
C SER A 190 -14.61 -18.01 -21.08
N ALA A 191 -13.50 -17.76 -21.77
CA ALA A 191 -12.93 -16.42 -22.00
C ALA A 191 -13.75 -15.59 -23.00
N ASP A 192 -15.08 -15.66 -22.94
CA ASP A 192 -15.97 -14.99 -23.90
C ASP A 192 -15.65 -13.50 -24.04
N GLY A 193 -15.60 -13.02 -25.28
CA GLY A 193 -15.27 -11.63 -25.60
C GLY A 193 -13.83 -11.21 -25.31
N HIS A 194 -12.96 -12.10 -24.84
CA HIS A 194 -11.55 -11.77 -24.57
C HIS A 194 -10.64 -12.11 -25.76
N LEU A 195 -9.59 -11.32 -25.91
CA LEU A 195 -8.47 -11.65 -26.79
C LEU A 195 -7.65 -12.79 -26.15
N VAL A 196 -7.45 -13.87 -26.89
CA VAL A 196 -6.72 -15.06 -26.48
C VAL A 196 -5.60 -15.38 -27.46
N HIS A 197 -4.51 -15.93 -26.96
CA HIS A 197 -3.48 -16.52 -27.82
C HIS A 197 -3.97 -17.83 -28.44
N ALA A 198 -3.57 -18.18 -29.66
CA ALA A 198 -3.96 -19.44 -30.33
C ALA A 198 -3.53 -20.70 -29.55
N LYS A 199 -2.56 -20.55 -28.66
CA LYS A 199 -2.08 -21.59 -27.74
C LYS A 199 -2.62 -21.49 -26.31
N TYR A 200 -3.56 -20.58 -26.06
CA TYR A 200 -4.35 -20.59 -24.84
C TYR A 200 -5.26 -21.82 -24.84
N GLY A 201 -5.42 -22.45 -23.69
CA GLY A 201 -6.38 -23.52 -23.48
C GLY A 201 -7.21 -23.21 -22.26
N CYS A 202 -8.54 -23.23 -22.40
CA CYS A 202 -9.47 -22.79 -21.35
C CYS A 202 -10.19 -23.92 -20.60
N GLY A 203 -9.96 -25.17 -20.99
CA GLY A 203 -10.70 -26.35 -20.49
C GLY A 203 -12.04 -26.59 -21.17
N ALA A 204 -12.73 -25.54 -21.63
CA ALA A 204 -14.01 -25.61 -22.34
C ALA A 204 -13.82 -25.63 -23.88
N HIS A 205 -12.91 -26.46 -24.39
CA HIS A 205 -12.65 -26.58 -25.81
C HIS A 205 -13.86 -27.23 -26.54
N SER A 206 -14.11 -26.85 -27.79
CA SER A 206 -15.22 -27.41 -28.61
C SER A 206 -15.12 -28.91 -28.92
N ARG A 207 -14.09 -29.58 -28.42
CA ARG A 207 -13.80 -31.01 -28.58
C ARG A 207 -13.48 -31.68 -27.25
N THR A 208 -13.68 -30.98 -26.13
CA THR A 208 -13.60 -31.60 -24.80
C THR A 208 -14.64 -32.73 -24.77
N PRO A 209 -14.24 -34.00 -24.54
CA PRO A 209 -15.18 -35.11 -24.49
C PRO A 209 -16.16 -34.97 -23.33
N ALA A 210 -17.40 -35.43 -23.50
CA ALA A 210 -18.37 -35.48 -22.40
C ALA A 210 -17.90 -36.41 -21.26
N ASP A 211 -17.13 -37.44 -21.62
CA ASP A 211 -16.65 -38.48 -20.70
C ASP A 211 -15.42 -38.06 -19.88
N SER A 212 -14.96 -36.80 -19.90
CA SER A 212 -13.95 -36.34 -18.93
C SER A 212 -14.51 -36.07 -17.52
N LEU A 213 -15.79 -36.39 -17.29
CA LEU A 213 -16.48 -36.31 -16.00
C LEU A 213 -16.57 -37.67 -15.25
N VAL A 214 -16.04 -38.77 -15.79
CA VAL A 214 -16.11 -40.09 -15.15
C VAL A 214 -15.01 -40.28 -14.09
N ASP A 215 -15.35 -39.82 -12.89
CA ASP A 215 -15.21 -40.50 -11.58
C ASP A 215 -15.35 -39.44 -10.47
N ALA A 216 -16.30 -38.52 -10.62
CA ALA A 216 -16.76 -37.78 -9.45
C ALA A 216 -17.49 -38.80 -8.56
N PRO A 217 -17.08 -38.99 -7.28
CA PRO A 217 -17.89 -39.77 -6.35
C PRO A 217 -19.31 -39.22 -6.37
N ASP A 218 -20.32 -40.09 -6.26
CA ASP A 218 -21.73 -39.72 -6.22
C ASP A 218 -21.88 -38.42 -5.42
N ALA A 219 -22.43 -37.39 -6.05
CA ALA A 219 -22.63 -36.10 -5.40
C ALA A 219 -23.35 -36.35 -4.07
N TYR A 220 -22.79 -35.81 -2.98
CA TYR A 220 -23.39 -35.98 -1.66
C TYR A 220 -24.82 -35.44 -1.70
N ASP A 221 -25.80 -36.33 -1.60
CA ASP A 221 -27.21 -36.01 -1.59
C ASP A 221 -27.59 -35.39 -0.23
N ASP A 222 -27.46 -34.07 -0.13
CA ASP A 222 -27.83 -33.30 1.05
C ASP A 222 -29.36 -33.16 1.23
N GLU A 223 -30.13 -33.59 0.24
CA GLU A 223 -31.59 -33.77 0.29
C GLU A 223 -31.99 -35.18 0.79
N GLY A 224 -31.01 -36.06 1.01
CA GLY A 224 -31.22 -37.39 1.58
C GLY A 224 -31.83 -37.30 2.98
N LEU A 225 -33.06 -37.81 3.15
CA LEU A 225 -33.72 -37.86 4.45
C LEU A 225 -32.84 -38.62 5.45
N ILE A 226 -32.31 -37.88 6.42
CA ILE A 226 -31.57 -38.43 7.55
C ILE A 226 -32.58 -39.18 8.42
N PHE A 227 -32.65 -40.51 8.29
CA PHE A 227 -33.42 -41.38 9.17
C PHE A 227 -32.50 -42.05 10.20
#